data_AF-A0A2K3JJ47-F1
#
_entry.id   AF-A0A2K3JJ47-F1
#
_cell.length_a   1.000
_cell.length_b   1.000
_cell.length_c   1.000
_cell.angle_alpha   90.00
_cell.angle_beta   90.00
_cell.angle_gamma   90.00
#
_symmetry.space_group_name_H-M   'P 1'
#
loop_
_entity.id
_entity.type
_entity.pdbx_description
1 polymer ?
#
loop_
_entity_poly.entity_id
_entity_poly.type
_entity_poly.pdbx_seq_one_letter_code
_entity_poly.pdbx_strand_id
1 'polypeptide(L)' 'MEQEEMLKKYSGEWILLFNDQIVDHSLNLEDVLRAADEKFPADKFPEDNIKISKVLSGSIHLR' A
#
# COMPACT_ATOMS: atom_id res chain seq x y z
N MET A 1 -17.67 3.06 0.39
CA MET A 1 -18.24 1.78 -0.09
C MET A 1 -17.27 1.06 -1.03
N GLU A 2 -16.77 1.67 -2.12
CA GLU A 2 -15.79 1.01 -3.02
C GLU A 2 -14.43 0.67 -2.38
N GLN A 3 -13.83 1.59 -1.62
CA GLN A 3 -12.51 1.35 -1.00
C GLN A 3 -12.55 0.21 0.03
N GLU A 4 -13.61 0.07 0.82
CA GLU A 4 -13.75 -1.03 1.77
C GLU A 4 -13.86 -2.40 1.09
N GLU A 5 -14.57 -2.48 -0.04
CA GLU A 5 -14.64 -3.71 -0.83
C GLU A 5 -13.32 -4.06 -1.50
N MET A 6 -12.57 -3.06 -1.96
CA MET A 6 -11.22 -3.29 -2.50
C MET A 6 -10.27 -3.77 -1.41
N LEU A 7 -10.29 -3.18 -0.21
CA LEU A 7 -9.43 -3.60 0.90
C LEU A 7 -9.75 -5.01 1.39
N LYS A 8 -11.02 -5.46 1.31
CA LYS A 8 -11.37 -6.85 1.62
C LYS A 8 -10.63 -7.86 0.74
N LYS A 9 -10.29 -7.52 -0.51
CA LYS A 9 -9.54 -8.41 -1.42
C LYS A 9 -8.11 -8.66 -0.95
N TYR A 10 -7.53 -7.70 -0.23
CA TYR A 10 -6.14 -7.74 0.24
C TYR A 10 -6.05 -8.09 1.72
N SER A 11 -7.10 -8.65 2.32
CA SER A 11 -7.12 -8.95 3.75
C SER A 11 -5.98 -9.88 4.16
N GLY A 12 -5.16 -9.45 5.12
CA GLY A 12 -3.95 -10.13 5.58
C GLY A 12 -2.67 -9.67 4.88
N GLU A 13 -2.78 -8.94 3.77
CA GLU A 13 -1.66 -8.49 2.96
C GLU A 13 -1.19 -7.09 3.36
N TRP A 14 0.03 -6.78 2.97
CA TRP A 14 0.59 -5.44 2.93
C TRP A 14 0.25 -4.81 1.59
N ILE A 15 -0.16 -3.54 1.60
CA ILE A 15 -0.45 -2.75 0.41
C ILE A 15 0.51 -1.57 0.33
N LEU A 16 0.95 -1.27 -0.89
CA LEU A 16 1.67 -0.05 -1.23
C LEU A 16 0.68 0.95 -1.80
N LEU A 17 0.65 2.13 -1.18
CA LEU A 17 -0.17 3.26 -1.59
C LEU A 17 0.73 4.34 -2.16
N PHE A 18 0.43 4.78 -3.37
CA PHE A 18 1.03 5.95 -3.99
C PHE A 18 -0.07 6.97 -4.23
N ASN A 19 0.01 8.13 -3.58
CA ASN A 19 -1.03 9.17 -3.63
C ASN A 19 -2.44 8.60 -3.32
N ASP A 20 -2.51 7.82 -2.24
CA ASP A 20 -3.71 7.12 -1.74
C ASP A 20 -4.34 6.09 -2.70
N GLN A 21 -3.62 5.69 -3.76
CA GLN A 21 -4.01 4.60 -4.65
C GLN A 21 -3.17 3.35 -4.41
N ILE A 22 -3.81 2.17 -4.36
CA ILE A 22 -3.12 0.90 -4.21
C ILE A 22 -2.41 0.58 -5.52
N VAL A 23 -1.08 0.54 -5.49
CA VAL A 23 -0.23 0.25 -6.66
C VAL A 23 0.49 -1.08 -6.57
N ASP A 24 0.57 -1.66 -5.37
CA ASP A 24 1.15 -2.99 -5.14
C ASP A 24 0.60 -3.63 -3.86
N HIS A 25 0.74 -4.95 -3.75
CA HIS A 25 0.36 -5.70 -2.56
C HIS A 25 1.11 -7.04 -2.45
N SER A 26 1.39 -7.49 -1.22
CA SER A 26 1.96 -8.81 -0.95
C SER A 26 1.70 -9.25 0.49
N LEU A 27 1.66 -10.56 0.73
CA LEU A 27 1.66 -11.11 2.09
C LEU A 27 2.97 -10.81 2.84
N ASN A 28 4.09 -10.64 2.12
CA ASN A 28 5.40 -10.36 2.70
C ASN A 28 5.71 -8.87 2.64
N LEU A 29 6.10 -8.30 3.79
CA LEU A 29 6.48 -6.89 3.89
C LEU A 29 7.72 -6.56 3.03
N GLU A 30 8.70 -7.46 2.99
CA GLU A 30 9.95 -7.24 2.22
C GLU A 30 9.70 -7.04 0.73
N ASP A 31 8.73 -7.76 0.16
CA ASP A 31 8.37 -7.63 -1.25
C ASP A 31 7.79 -6.23 -1.53
N VAL A 32 6.92 -5.73 -0.63
CA VAL A 32 6.31 -4.40 -0.76
C VAL A 32 7.33 -3.28 -0.56
N LEU A 33 8.27 -3.45 0.37
CA LEU A 33 9.37 -2.51 0.57
C LEU A 33 10.27 -2.43 -0.66
N ARG A 34 10.65 -3.57 -1.22
CA ARG A 34 11.46 -3.61 -2.45
C ARG A 34 10.73 -2.95 -3.61
N ALA A 35 9.43 -3.23 -3.77
CA ALA A 35 8.62 -2.58 -4.80
C ALA A 35 8.55 -1.05 -4.62
N ALA A 36 8.47 -0.57 -3.38
CA ALA A 36 8.50 0.87 -3.09
C ALA A 36 9.82 1.50 -3.53
N ASP A 37 10.96 0.90 -3.18
CA ASP A 37 12.29 1.40 -3.54
C ASP A 37 12.54 1.35 -5.06
N GLU A 38 12.11 0.28 -5.73
CA GLU A 38 12.33 0.09 -7.17
C GLU A 38 11.44 1.00 -8.03
N LYS A 39 10.16 1.14 -7.65
CA LYS A 39 9.17 1.87 -8.46
C LYS A 39 9.10 3.35 -8.11
N PHE A 40 9.31 3.68 -6.84
CA PHE A 40 9.12 5.04 -6.32
C PHE A 40 10.36 5.53 -5.53
N PRO A 41 11.53 5.62 -6.18
CA PRO A 41 12.73 6.11 -5.51
C PRO A 41 12.55 7.55 -5.04
N ALA A 42 12.94 7.84 -3.80
CA ALA A 42 12.75 9.12 -3.13
C ALA A 42 13.33 10.32 -3.91
N ASP A 43 14.40 10.11 -4.68
CA ASP A 43 15.02 11.15 -5.50
C ASP A 43 14.14 11.61 -6.69
N LYS A 44 13.19 10.78 -7.14
CA LYS A 44 12.29 11.10 -8.26
C LYS A 44 10.92 11.58 -7.80
N PHE A 45 10.51 11.21 -6.60
CA PHE A 45 9.17 11.47 -6.06
C PHE A 45 9.26 12.10 -4.66
N PRO A 46 9.92 13.26 -4.49
CA PRO A 46 10.17 13.86 -3.18
C PRO A 46 8.91 14.47 -2.52
N GLU A 47 7.88 14.79 -3.31
CA GLU A 47 6.62 15.38 -2.82
C GLU A 47 5.45 14.38 -2.78
N ASP A 48 5.63 13.16 -3.30
CA ASP A 48 4.57 12.16 -3.36
C ASP A 48 4.39 11.44 -2.03
N ASN A 49 3.13 11.09 -1.75
CA ASN A 49 2.78 10.43 -0.51
C ASN A 49 2.80 8.91 -0.70
N ILE A 50 3.92 8.29 -0.35
CA ILE A 50 4.10 6.84 -0.35
C ILE A 50 3.77 6.30 1.04
N LYS A 51 2.80 5.39 1.13
CA LYS A 51 2.42 4.73 2.39
C LYS A 51 2.42 3.23 2.21
N ILE A 52 2.86 2.51 3.24
CA ILE A 52 2.72 1.05 3.32
C ILE A 52 1.78 0.75 4.48
N SER A 53 0.79 -0.09 4.24
CA SER A 53 -0.24 -0.42 5.24
C SER A 53 -0.54 -1.91 5.25
N LYS A 54 -0.80 -2.47 6.43
CA LYS A 54 -1.26 -3.86 6.55
C LYS A 54 -2.77 -3.91 6.63
N VAL A 55 -3.39 -4.73 5.80
CA VAL A 55 -4.83 -4.96 5.84
C VAL A 55 -5.11 -6.03 6.89
N LEU A 56 -5.68 -5.65 8.03
CA LEU A 56 -5.92 -6.60 9.13
C LEU A 56 -7.25 -7.36 8.98
N SER A 57 -8.32 -6.67 8.60
CA SER A 57 -9.63 -7.28 8.30
C SER A 57 -10.57 -6.23 7.71
N GLY A 58 -10.53 -5.98 6.39
CA GLY A 58 -11.49 -5.11 5.66
C GLY A 58 -11.70 -3.66 6.15
N SER A 59 -11.04 -3.25 7.24
CA SER A 59 -11.28 -2.01 7.98
C SER A 59 -9.92 -1.43 8.35
N ILE A 60 -9.14 -1.00 7.36
CA ILE A 60 -8.00 -0.15 7.66
C ILE A 60 -8.56 1.22 8.02
N HIS A 61 -8.43 1.62 9.29
CA HIS A 61 -8.58 3.02 9.66
C HIS A 61 -7.26 3.73 9.33
N LEU A 62 -7.23 4.42 8.19
CA LEU A 62 -6.19 5.40 7.91
C LEU A 62 -6.49 6.64 8.75
N ARG A 63 -5.56 7.01 9.63
CA ARG A 63 -5.64 8.19 10.48
C ARG A 63 -4.80 9.32 9.91
#